data_AF-A0AAW7JQ33-F1
#
_entry.id   AF-A0AAW7JQ33-F1
#
_cell.length_a   1.000
_cell.length_b   1.000
_cell.length_c   1.000
_cell.angle_alpha   90.00
_cell.angle_beta   90.00
_cell.angle_gamma   90.00
#
_symmetry.space_group_name_H-M   'P 1'
#
loop_
_entity.id
_entity.type
_entity.pdbx_description
1 polymer ?
#
loop_
_entity_poly.entity_id
_entity_poly.type
_entity_poly.pdbx_seq_one_letter_code
_entity_poly.pdbx_strand_id
1 'polypeptide(L)'
;MRALDLNKAAVCMGKVLKLLSEIQPQITNGDDVYEHKEDFCCIVYMCRIGILDRIEDNTYTKNPNLQVRIPIGIFSSRKETMTSALGLTIGKLMELVKNDVVTGNYVEDILNKTGAFFAYDRNLPEKFKRQI
;
A
#
# COMPACT_ATOMS: atom_id res chain seq x y z
N MET A 1 -17.03 9.40 12.19
CA MET A 1 -16.31 8.91 11.00
C MET A 1 -14.81 8.69 11.21
N ARG A 2 -14.09 9.52 11.99
CA ARG A 2 -12.61 9.48 12.10
C ARG A 2 -11.95 8.17 12.57
N ALA A 3 -12.52 7.46 13.56
CA ALA A 3 -11.95 6.18 14.04
C ALA A 3 -12.17 5.02 13.06
N LEU A 4 -13.21 5.11 12.22
CA LEU A 4 -13.53 4.09 11.21
C LEU A 4 -12.51 4.13 10.08
N ASP A 5 -12.07 5.31 9.66
CA ASP A 5 -11.10 5.48 8.58
C ASP A 5 -9.71 4.96 8.96
N LEU A 6 -9.30 5.19 10.21
CA LEU A 6 -8.06 4.60 10.75
C LEU A 6 -8.12 3.06 10.77
N ASN A 7 -9.27 2.49 11.19
CA ASN A 7 -9.44 1.04 11.17
C ASN A 7 -9.43 0.48 9.74
N LYS A 8 -10.06 1.17 8.78
CA LYS A 8 -10.01 0.78 7.37
C LYS A 8 -8.59 0.84 6.79
N ALA A 9 -7.85 1.91 7.10
CA ALA A 9 -6.44 2.03 6.72
C ALA A 9 -5.61 0.90 7.34
N ALA A 10 -5.82 0.58 8.61
CA ALA A 10 -5.13 -0.53 9.27
C ALA A 10 -5.45 -1.89 8.62
N VAL A 11 -6.71 -2.14 8.26
CA VAL A 11 -7.11 -3.36 7.52
C VAL A 11 -6.43 -3.41 6.15
N CYS A 12 -6.37 -2.27 5.44
CA CYS A 12 -5.68 -2.19 4.17
C CYS A 12 -4.17 -2.45 4.31
N MET A 13 -3.52 -1.91 5.36
CA MET A 13 -2.13 -2.22 5.69
C MET A 13 -1.93 -3.74 5.89
N GLY A 14 -2.84 -4.41 6.59
CA GLY A 14 -2.78 -5.86 6.77
C GLY A 14 -2.84 -6.64 5.46
N LYS A 15 -3.74 -6.23 4.55
CA LYS A 15 -3.83 -6.82 3.19
C LYS A 15 -2.54 -6.59 2.39
N VAL A 16 -2.01 -5.36 2.41
CA VAL A 16 -0.75 -5.02 1.73
C VAL A 16 0.41 -5.84 2.27
N LEU A 17 0.55 -5.98 3.58
CA LEU A 17 1.61 -6.80 4.18
C LEU A 17 1.53 -8.26 3.74
N LYS A 18 0.31 -8.81 3.64
CA LYS A 18 0.10 -10.16 3.14
C LYS A 18 0.54 -10.29 1.67
N LEU A 19 0.08 -9.39 0.80
CA LEU A 19 0.46 -9.41 -0.62
C LEU A 19 1.98 -9.25 -0.81
N LEU A 20 2.60 -8.34 -0.07
CA LEU A 20 4.06 -8.17 -0.08
C LEU A 20 4.79 -9.44 0.38
N SER A 21 4.26 -10.16 1.37
CA SER A 21 4.86 -11.42 1.82
C SER A 21 4.75 -12.56 0.81
N GLU A 22 3.76 -12.51 -0.09
CA GLU A 22 3.56 -13.49 -1.16
C GLU A 22 4.44 -13.19 -2.37
N ILE A 23 4.64 -11.92 -2.71
CA ILE A 23 5.47 -11.51 -3.87
C ILE A 23 6.96 -11.44 -3.53
N GLN A 24 7.35 -10.96 -2.34
CA GLN A 24 8.75 -10.78 -1.98
C GLN A 24 9.65 -12.01 -2.23
N PRO A 25 9.24 -13.26 -1.93
CA PRO A 25 10.07 -14.45 -2.20
C PRO A 25 10.33 -14.72 -3.69
N GLN A 26 9.53 -14.13 -4.59
CA GLN A 26 9.63 -14.28 -6.03
C GLN A 26 10.60 -13.26 -6.65
N ILE A 27 11.06 -12.27 -5.87
CA ILE A 27 11.91 -11.18 -6.33
C ILE A 27 13.35 -11.42 -5.90
N THR A 28 14.21 -11.76 -6.86
CA THR A 28 15.65 -11.95 -6.66
C THR A 28 16.50 -10.92 -7.40
N ASN A 29 15.99 -10.39 -8.51
CA ASN A 29 16.68 -9.43 -9.38
C ASN A 29 15.71 -8.40 -9.98
N GLY A 30 16.20 -7.48 -10.82
CA GLY A 30 15.39 -6.43 -11.45
C GLY A 30 14.43 -6.92 -12.54
N ASP A 31 14.74 -8.03 -13.22
CA ASP A 31 13.85 -8.62 -14.24
C ASP A 31 12.59 -9.18 -13.57
N ASP A 32 12.74 -9.86 -12.42
CA ASP A 32 11.61 -10.35 -11.61
C ASP A 32 10.70 -9.19 -11.18
N VAL A 33 11.27 -8.03 -10.85
CA VAL A 33 10.49 -6.82 -10.50
C VAL A 33 9.64 -6.38 -11.68
N TYR A 34 10.22 -6.37 -12.89
CA TYR A 34 9.51 -5.97 -14.10
C TYR A 34 8.42 -6.98 -14.50
N GLU A 35 8.67 -8.27 -14.35
CA GLU A 35 7.67 -9.33 -14.60
C GLU A 35 6.44 -9.16 -13.69
N HIS A 36 6.65 -8.77 -12.43
CA HIS A 36 5.60 -8.50 -11.45
C HIS A 36 5.11 -7.05 -11.40
N LYS A 37 5.42 -6.23 -12.42
CA LYS A 37 5.09 -4.79 -12.42
C LYS A 37 3.60 -4.50 -12.16
N GLU A 38 2.70 -5.30 -12.71
CA GLU A 38 1.25 -5.10 -12.58
C GLU A 38 0.79 -5.38 -11.15
N ASP A 39 1.37 -6.38 -10.50
CA ASP A 39 1.12 -6.70 -9.10
C ASP A 39 1.57 -5.54 -8.20
N PHE A 40 2.78 -5.02 -8.43
CA PHE A 40 3.30 -3.86 -7.70
C PHE A 40 2.44 -2.61 -7.91
N CYS A 41 1.99 -2.36 -9.14
CA CYS A 41 1.10 -1.25 -9.46
C CYS A 41 -0.28 -1.39 -8.78
N CYS A 42 -0.81 -2.61 -8.66
CA CYS A 42 -2.04 -2.86 -7.93
C CYS A 42 -1.87 -2.64 -6.42
N ILE A 43 -0.79 -3.15 -5.83
CA ILE A 43 -0.51 -2.99 -4.40
C ILE A 43 -0.30 -1.52 -4.06
N VAL A 44 0.45 -0.78 -4.88
CA VAL A 44 0.70 0.64 -4.62
C VAL A 44 -0.57 1.48 -4.80
N TYR A 45 -1.46 1.12 -5.73
CA TYR A 45 -2.78 1.76 -5.84
C TYR A 45 -3.61 1.52 -4.57
N MET A 46 -3.58 0.30 -4.01
CA MET A 46 -4.20 0.02 -2.71
C MET A 46 -3.56 0.84 -1.58
N CYS A 47 -2.25 1.04 -1.59
CA CYS A 47 -1.58 1.92 -0.63
C CYS A 47 -2.03 3.38 -0.77
N ARG A 48 -2.15 3.90 -2.00
CA ARG A 48 -2.56 5.28 -2.26
C ARG A 48 -3.99 5.54 -1.78
N ILE A 49 -4.96 4.79 -2.30
CA ILE A 49 -6.39 4.99 -1.99
C ILE A 49 -6.74 4.49 -0.59
N GLY A 50 -6.19 3.34 -0.21
CA GLY A 50 -6.59 2.62 1.00
C GLY A 50 -5.91 3.11 2.26
N ILE A 51 -4.71 3.70 2.15
CA ILE A 51 -3.90 4.13 3.30
C ILE A 51 -3.66 5.63 3.23
N LEU A 52 -2.95 6.13 2.19
CA LEU A 52 -2.50 7.51 2.14
C LEU A 52 -3.64 8.51 2.08
N ASP A 53 -4.62 8.33 1.19
CA ASP A 53 -5.77 9.23 1.07
C ASP A 53 -6.51 9.37 2.41
N ARG A 54 -6.72 8.25 3.11
CA ARG A 54 -7.39 8.24 4.41
C ARG A 54 -6.60 8.92 5.51
N ILE A 55 -5.27 8.86 5.43
CA ILE A 55 -4.38 9.54 6.38
C ILE A 55 -4.30 11.04 6.06
N GLU A 56 -4.28 11.42 4.78
CA GLU A 56 -4.22 12.81 4.33
C GLU A 56 -5.50 13.56 4.67
N ASP A 57 -6.66 12.92 4.50
CA ASP A 57 -7.99 13.45 4.82
C ASP A 57 -8.20 13.64 6.33
N ASN A 58 -7.39 12.99 7.17
CA ASN A 58 -7.53 13.01 8.63
C ASN A 58 -6.28 13.61 9.31
N THR A 59 -6.39 14.84 9.81
CA THR A 59 -5.26 15.54 10.47
C THR A 59 -4.70 14.79 11.69
N TYR A 60 -5.54 14.03 12.40
CA TYR A 60 -5.13 13.26 13.58
C TYR A 60 -4.25 12.04 13.23
N THR A 61 -4.46 11.43 12.07
CA THR A 61 -3.69 10.25 11.62
C THR A 61 -2.31 10.61 11.10
N LYS A 62 -2.02 11.90 10.92
CA LYS A 62 -0.67 12.41 10.61
C LYS A 62 0.28 12.35 11.80
N ASN A 63 -0.21 12.04 13.00
CA ASN A 63 0.66 11.87 14.16
C ASN A 63 1.53 10.61 13.99
N PRO A 64 2.87 10.75 13.88
CA PRO A 64 3.77 9.63 13.65
C PRO A 64 3.75 8.58 14.78
N ASN A 65 3.45 9.01 16.00
CA ASN A 65 3.41 8.17 17.20
C ASN A 65 2.04 7.53 17.45
N LEU A 66 1.07 7.75 16.57
CA LEU A 66 -0.25 7.14 16.69
C LEU A 66 -0.11 5.62 16.60
N GLN A 67 -0.66 4.91 17.59
CA GLN A 67 -0.67 3.45 17.57
C GLN A 67 -1.77 2.95 16.64
N VAL A 68 -1.38 2.07 15.72
CA VAL A 68 -2.24 1.40 14.76
C VAL A 68 -2.20 -0.10 15.04
N ARG A 69 -3.37 -0.73 15.01
CA ARG A 69 -3.51 -2.17 15.17
C ARG A 69 -3.75 -2.80 13.80
N ILE A 70 -2.70 -3.35 13.21
CA ILE A 70 -2.73 -3.97 11.88
C ILE A 70 -3.17 -5.42 12.03
N PRO A 71 -4.26 -5.87 11.40
CA PRO A 71 -4.64 -7.28 11.41
C PRO A 71 -3.65 -8.08 10.54
N ILE A 72 -3.10 -9.14 11.11
CA ILE A 72 -2.17 -10.07 10.43
C ILE A 72 -2.78 -11.48 10.27
N GLY A 73 -4.02 -11.65 10.73
CA GLY A 73 -4.80 -12.88 10.62
C GLY A 73 -6.18 -12.70 11.22
N ILE A 74 -6.98 -13.78 11.29
CA ILE A 74 -8.38 -13.73 11.72
C ILE A 74 -8.53 -13.26 13.18
N PHE A 75 -7.56 -13.63 14.04
CA PHE A 75 -7.55 -13.27 15.46
C PHE A 75 -6.21 -12.68 15.92
N SER A 76 -5.30 -12.39 14.99
CA SER A 76 -3.98 -11.88 15.29
C SER A 76 -3.83 -10.45 14.75
N SER A 77 -3.25 -9.60 15.57
CA SER A 77 -3.00 -8.21 15.21
C SER A 77 -1.64 -7.76 15.73
N ARG A 78 -0.96 -6.96 14.93
CA ARG A 78 0.31 -6.35 15.26
C ARG A 78 0.07 -4.90 15.63
N LYS A 79 0.55 -4.47 16.80
CA LYS A 79 0.52 -3.06 17.20
C LYS A 79 1.79 -2.39 16.71
N GLU A 80 1.64 -1.35 15.92
CA GLU A 80 2.74 -0.57 15.35
C GLU A 80 2.45 0.92 15.50
N THR A 81 3.49 1.75 15.45
CA THR A 81 3.30 3.19 15.25
C THR A 81 2.92 3.47 13.80
N MET A 82 2.25 4.59 13.52
CA MET A 82 1.87 4.97 12.15
C MET A 82 3.11 5.03 11.24
N THR A 83 4.21 5.59 11.71
CA THR A 83 5.47 5.64 10.94
C THR A 83 6.01 4.24 10.65
N SER A 84 6.03 3.34 11.65
CA SER A 84 6.46 1.96 11.45
C SER A 84 5.55 1.22 10.47
N ALA A 85 4.23 1.41 10.60
CA ALA A 85 3.23 0.81 9.73
C ALA A 85 3.40 1.23 8.26
N LEU A 86 3.64 2.53 8.01
CA LEU A 86 3.92 3.06 6.68
C LEU A 86 5.26 2.55 6.14
N GLY A 87 6.28 2.45 6.98
CA GLY A 87 7.57 1.86 6.61
C GLY A 87 7.44 0.40 6.19
N LEU A 88 6.70 -0.41 6.95
CA LEU A 88 6.50 -1.83 6.67
C LEU A 88 5.64 -2.09 5.42
N THR A 89 4.83 -1.11 5.01
CA THR A 89 3.94 -1.22 3.84
C THR A 89 4.54 -0.51 2.63
N ILE A 90 4.41 0.82 2.59
CA ILE A 90 4.83 1.66 1.45
C ILE A 90 6.36 1.67 1.34
N GLY A 91 7.07 1.83 2.45
CA GLY A 91 8.54 1.84 2.46
C GLY A 91 9.11 0.53 1.91
N LYS A 92 8.60 -0.60 2.41
CA LYS A 92 9.01 -1.93 1.94
C LYS A 92 8.68 -2.17 0.47
N LEU A 93 7.53 -1.70 -0.02
CA LEU A 93 7.20 -1.78 -1.44
C LEU A 93 8.20 -0.99 -2.30
N MET A 94 8.53 0.24 -1.89
CA MET A 94 9.52 1.08 -2.57
C MET A 94 10.91 0.45 -2.58
N GLU A 95 11.30 -0.23 -1.49
CA GLU A 95 12.57 -0.98 -1.43
C GLU A 95 12.61 -2.14 -2.42
N LEU A 96 11.50 -2.87 -2.60
CA LEU A 96 11.44 -4.00 -3.53
C LEU A 96 11.55 -3.58 -4.99
N VAL A 97 10.91 -2.47 -5.37
CA VAL A 97 10.92 -2.00 -6.76
C VAL A 97 12.17 -1.19 -7.13
N LYS A 98 13.04 -0.88 -6.15
CA LYS A 98 14.22 -0.03 -6.34
C LYS A 98 15.19 -0.53 -7.41
N ASN A 99 15.20 -1.84 -7.66
CA ASN A 99 16.11 -2.47 -8.62
C ASN A 99 15.65 -2.36 -10.08
N ASP A 100 14.42 -1.89 -10.35
CA ASP A 100 13.93 -1.59 -11.69
C ASP A 100 13.39 -0.16 -11.79
N VAL A 101 14.04 0.66 -12.59
CA VAL A 101 13.70 2.09 -12.78
C VAL A 101 12.32 2.23 -13.41
N VAL A 102 11.94 1.33 -14.33
CA VAL A 102 10.68 1.45 -15.05
C VAL A 102 9.50 1.21 -14.11
N THR A 103 9.51 0.10 -13.37
CA THR A 103 8.48 -0.23 -12.37
C THR A 103 8.49 0.77 -11.23
N GLY A 104 9.67 1.23 -10.78
CA GLY A 104 9.80 2.30 -9.79
C GLY A 104 9.08 3.58 -10.20
N ASN A 105 9.24 4.03 -11.45
CA ASN A 105 8.55 5.22 -11.97
C ASN A 105 7.02 5.05 -11.97
N TYR A 106 6.52 3.89 -12.38
CA TYR A 106 5.07 3.60 -12.34
C TYR A 106 4.52 3.63 -10.91
N VAL A 107 5.28 3.07 -9.97
CA VAL A 107 4.91 3.05 -8.55
C VAL A 107 4.87 4.47 -7.98
N GLU A 108 5.88 5.28 -8.26
CA GLU A 108 5.92 6.69 -7.85
C GLU A 108 4.77 7.50 -8.46
N ASP A 109 4.47 7.29 -9.74
CA ASP A 109 3.35 7.95 -10.42
C ASP A 109 2.03 7.66 -9.71
N ILE A 110 1.79 6.40 -9.35
CA ILE A 110 0.56 6.02 -8.66
C ILE A 110 0.50 6.63 -7.25
N LEU A 111 1.62 6.65 -6.50
CA LEU A 111 1.69 7.28 -5.18
C LEU A 111 1.46 8.80 -5.22
N ASN A 112 1.88 9.46 -6.31
CA ASN A 112 1.72 10.89 -6.49
C ASN A 112 0.40 11.28 -7.18
N LYS A 113 -0.46 10.30 -7.50
CA LYS A 113 -1.71 10.50 -8.26
C LYS A 113 -1.46 11.13 -9.64
N THR A 114 -0.36 10.79 -10.29
CA THR A 114 0.01 11.26 -11.62
C THR A 114 -0.07 10.11 -12.64
N GLY A 115 -0.03 10.47 -13.93
CA GLY A 115 0.18 9.52 -15.03
C GLY A 115 -0.61 8.23 -14.92
N ALA A 116 0.09 7.15 -14.57
CA ALA A 116 -0.43 5.79 -14.45
C ALA A 116 -1.58 5.64 -13.43
N PHE A 117 -1.68 6.49 -12.41
CA PHE A 117 -2.78 6.47 -11.44
C PHE A 117 -4.15 6.48 -12.13
N PHE A 118 -4.37 7.38 -13.09
CA PHE A 118 -5.67 7.55 -13.75
C PHE A 118 -6.04 6.36 -14.64
N ALA A 119 -5.04 5.66 -15.18
CA ALA A 119 -5.27 4.44 -15.94
C ALA A 119 -5.76 3.31 -15.02
N TYR A 120 -5.09 3.12 -13.88
CA TYR A 120 -5.51 2.14 -12.87
C TYR A 120 -6.87 2.48 -12.26
N ASP A 121 -7.10 3.75 -11.93
CA ASP A 121 -8.39 4.19 -11.42
C ASP A 121 -9.50 3.96 -12.44
N ARG A 122 -9.30 4.22 -13.73
CA ARG A 122 -10.35 3.96 -14.74
C ARG A 122 -10.60 2.47 -14.98
N ASN A 123 -9.55 1.65 -14.98
CA ASN A 123 -9.63 0.26 -15.42
C ASN A 123 -10.02 -0.71 -14.29
N LEU A 124 -9.77 -0.36 -13.02
CA LEU A 124 -10.14 -1.22 -11.90
C LEU A 124 -11.66 -1.26 -11.69
N PRO A 125 -12.26 -2.45 -11.51
CA PRO A 125 -13.70 -2.56 -11.27
C PRO A 125 -14.14 -1.78 -10.02
N GLU A 126 -15.25 -1.06 -10.12
CA GLU A 126 -15.83 -0.31 -8.98
C GLU A 126 -16.08 -1.17 -7.74
N LYS A 127 -16.41 -2.45 -7.94
CA LYS A 127 -16.56 -3.42 -6.83
C LYS A 127 -15.27 -3.60 -6.03
N PHE A 128 -14.11 -3.58 -6.69
CA PHE A 128 -12.80 -3.70 -6.06
C PHE A 128 -12.47 -2.43 -5.27
N LYS A 129 -12.68 -1.25 -5.87
CA LYS A 129 -12.45 0.05 -5.22
C LYS A 129 -13.25 0.22 -3.93
N ARG A 130 -14.50 -0.27 -3.89
CA ARG A 130 -15.34 -0.23 -2.69
C ARG A 130 -14.85 -1.13 -1.55
N GLN A 131 -13.99 -2.10 -1.83
CA GLN A 131 -13.44 -3.05 -0.86
C GLN A 131 -12.05 -2.65 -0.33
N ILE A 132 -11.41 -1.69 -1.00
CA ILE A 132 -10.22 -0.98 -0.51
C ILE A 132 -10.67 -0.01 0.56
#